data_AF-M7N6H4-F1
#
_entry.id   AF-M7N6H4-F1
#
_cell.length_a   1.000
_cell.length_b   1.000
_cell.length_c   1.000
_cell.angle_alpha   90.00
_cell.angle_beta   90.00
_cell.angle_gamma   90.00
#
_symmetry.space_group_name_H-M   'P 1'
#
loop_
_entity.id
_entity.type
_entity.pdbx_description
1 polymer ?
#
loop_
_entity_poly.entity_id
_entity_poly.type
_entity_poly.pdbx_seq_one_letter_code
_entity_poly.pdbx_strand_id
1 'polypeptide(L)'
;MAGRDGQQLAATHWQNQEVWYARIRGLKIVAPSSPADAKALLVAAIRDDDPVIFLENLALYNTQGEVPDGEHVAQLGKAAVLKEGQDISIITYRRHARRFERPAASWCSRTTG
;
A
#
# COMPACT_ATOMS: atom_id res chain seq x y z
N MET A 1 16.20 -6.56 17.11
CA MET A 1 16.96 -5.43 16.53
C MET A 1 15.96 -4.40 16.03
N ALA A 2 16.16 -3.12 16.39
CA ALA A 2 15.27 -2.02 16.05
C ALA A 2 15.11 -1.85 14.52
N GLY A 3 13.94 -1.35 14.15
CA GLY A 3 13.41 -1.33 12.81
C GLY A 3 14.28 -0.83 11.68
N ARG A 4 14.18 -1.49 10.52
CA ARG A 4 14.89 -1.10 9.31
C ARG A 4 14.00 -1.20 8.07
N ASP A 5 13.15 -0.21 7.85
CA ASP A 5 12.40 -0.02 6.58
C ASP A 5 13.32 0.78 5.64
N GLY A 6 14.62 0.80 5.96
CA GLY A 6 15.67 1.53 5.26
C GLY A 6 15.77 3.01 5.61
N GLN A 7 14.89 3.57 6.47
CA GLN A 7 14.82 5.04 6.66
C GLN A 7 15.52 5.59 7.91
N GLN A 8 16.00 4.74 8.83
CA GLN A 8 16.79 5.15 10.02
C GLN A 8 16.13 6.19 10.95
N LEU A 9 14.80 6.16 11.09
CA LEU A 9 14.05 7.19 11.79
C LEU A 9 13.86 6.95 13.31
N ALA A 10 14.73 6.16 13.95
CA ALA A 10 14.61 5.71 15.34
C ALA A 10 13.43 4.75 15.63
N ALA A 11 13.31 4.30 16.89
CA ALA A 11 12.49 3.17 17.29
C ALA A 11 10.97 3.38 17.10
N THR A 12 10.50 4.62 17.08
CA THR A 12 9.07 4.97 17.03
C THR A 12 8.56 5.40 15.65
N HIS A 13 9.37 5.23 14.59
CA HIS A 13 9.03 5.64 13.22
C HIS A 13 9.10 4.47 12.21
N TRP A 14 9.22 3.26 12.74
CA TRP A 14 9.07 2.00 12.04
C TRP A 14 8.03 1.25 12.86
N GLN A 15 6.77 1.26 12.45
CA GLN A 15 5.80 0.37 13.02
C GLN A 15 4.85 -0.02 11.92
N ASN A 16 4.50 -1.30 11.92
CA ASN A 16 3.39 -1.77 11.14
C ASN A 16 2.29 -2.27 12.08
N GLN A 17 1.32 -1.40 12.37
CA GLN A 17 0.24 -1.68 13.34
C GLN A 17 -1.09 -2.03 12.68
N GLU A 18 -1.11 -2.24 11.37
CA GLU A 18 -2.34 -2.55 10.62
C GLU A 18 -3.07 -3.80 11.14
N VAL A 19 -2.33 -4.83 11.58
CA VAL A 19 -2.93 -6.07 12.14
C VAL A 19 -3.66 -5.81 13.46
N TRP A 20 -3.21 -4.84 14.26
CA TRP A 20 -3.89 -4.46 15.49
C TRP A 20 -5.22 -3.78 15.18
N TYR A 21 -5.19 -2.82 14.25
CA TYR A 21 -6.40 -2.12 13.82
C TYR A 21 -7.39 -3.07 13.13
N ALA A 22 -6.92 -4.05 12.36
CA ALA A 22 -7.77 -4.98 11.62
C ALA A 22 -8.61 -5.89 12.52
N ARG A 23 -8.26 -5.99 13.81
CA ARG A 23 -9.01 -6.74 14.82
C ARG A 23 -10.11 -5.92 15.48
N ILE A 24 -10.15 -4.60 15.26
CA ILE A 24 -11.17 -3.72 15.81
C ILE A 24 -12.37 -3.74 14.87
N ARG A 25 -13.51 -4.20 15.37
CA ARG A 25 -14.76 -4.26 14.60
C ARG A 25 -15.27 -2.85 14.34
N GLY A 26 -15.78 -2.61 13.13
CA GLY A 26 -16.31 -1.31 12.72
C GLY A 26 -15.27 -0.34 12.16
N LEU A 27 -13.98 -0.71 12.09
CA LEU A 27 -12.97 0.07 11.40
C LEU A 27 -12.68 -0.51 10.01
N LYS A 28 -12.66 0.35 9.00
CA LYS A 28 -12.10 0.05 7.68
C LYS A 28 -10.64 0.46 7.67
N ILE A 29 -9.80 -0.29 6.96
CA ILE A 29 -8.37 0.00 6.85
C ILE A 29 -8.00 -0.04 5.38
N VAL A 30 -7.31 1.00 4.93
CA VAL A 30 -6.83 1.10 3.55
C VAL A 30 -5.36 1.50 3.56
N ALA A 31 -4.62 1.00 2.58
CA ALA A 31 -3.18 1.12 2.57
C ALA A 31 -2.66 1.24 1.12
N PRO A 32 -2.54 2.47 0.60
CA PRO A 32 -2.25 2.70 -0.81
C PRO A 32 -0.83 2.28 -1.21
N SER A 33 -0.66 1.95 -2.50
CA SER A 33 0.62 1.50 -3.09
C SER A 33 1.15 2.39 -4.22
N SER A 34 0.27 3.10 -4.93
CA SER A 34 0.61 4.03 -6.01
C SER A 34 -0.01 5.42 -5.78
N PRO A 35 0.49 6.47 -6.46
CA PRO A 35 -0.12 7.80 -6.40
C PRO A 35 -1.59 7.81 -6.86
N ALA A 36 -1.94 7.02 -7.88
CA ALA A 36 -3.32 6.87 -8.34
C ALA A 36 -4.21 6.22 -7.27
N ASP A 37 -3.73 5.14 -6.64
CA ASP A 37 -4.44 4.47 -5.54
C ASP A 37 -4.63 5.42 -4.36
N ALA A 38 -3.61 6.21 -4.02
CA ALA A 38 -3.66 7.15 -2.90
C ALA A 38 -4.78 8.18 -3.10
N LYS A 39 -4.87 8.80 -4.28
CA LYS A 39 -5.97 9.71 -4.62
C LYS A 39 -7.32 9.00 -4.53
N ALA A 40 -7.44 7.84 -5.18
CA ALA A 40 -8.72 7.13 -5.30
C ALA A 40 -9.26 6.63 -3.96
N LEU A 41 -8.39 6.04 -3.14
CA LEU A 41 -8.72 5.49 -1.84
C LEU A 41 -8.95 6.60 -0.82
N LEU A 42 -8.23 7.71 -0.89
CA LEU A 42 -8.43 8.83 0.05
C LEU A 42 -9.79 9.49 -0.19
N VAL A 43 -10.15 9.73 -1.44
CA VAL A 43 -11.49 10.25 -1.78
C VAL A 43 -12.59 9.27 -1.34
N ALA A 44 -12.39 7.96 -1.56
CA ALA A 44 -13.32 6.95 -1.09
C ALA A 44 -13.43 6.92 0.44
N ALA A 45 -12.30 7.03 1.16
CA ALA A 45 -12.27 7.04 2.62
C ALA A 45 -12.97 8.26 3.23
N ILE A 46 -12.82 9.43 2.62
CA ILE A 46 -13.49 10.67 3.07
C ILE A 46 -15.01 10.59 2.90
N ARG A 47 -15.48 9.86 1.88
CA ARG A 47 -16.89 9.75 1.52
C ARG A 47 -17.61 8.56 2.13
N ASP A 48 -16.87 7.68 2.79
CA ASP A 48 -17.44 6.51 3.44
C ASP A 48 -18.05 6.91 4.79
N ASP A 49 -19.23 6.39 5.10
CA ASP A 49 -19.94 6.68 6.35
C ASP A 49 -19.26 6.00 7.57
N ASP A 50 -18.47 4.96 7.35
CA ASP A 50 -17.74 4.23 8.38
C ASP A 50 -16.34 4.82 8.61
N PRO A 51 -15.78 4.74 9.83
CA PRO A 51 -14.43 5.22 10.11
C PRO A 51 -13.38 4.43 9.34
N VAL A 52 -12.55 5.16 8.57
CA VAL A 52 -11.47 4.58 7.76
C VAL A 52 -10.10 5.01 8.29
N ILE A 53 -9.26 4.03 8.64
CA ILE A 53 -7.83 4.25 8.91
C ILE A 53 -7.06 4.20 7.59
N PHE A 54 -6.45 5.34 7.25
CA PHE A 54 -5.64 5.50 6.05
C PHE A 54 -4.14 5.37 6.36
N LEU A 55 -3.52 4.27 5.90
CA LEU A 55 -2.16 3.88 6.29
C LEU A 55 -1.12 4.15 5.20
N GLU A 56 -0.66 5.39 5.11
CA GLU A 56 0.40 5.80 4.19
C GLU A 56 1.77 5.25 4.61
N ASN A 57 2.55 4.77 3.65
CA ASN A 57 3.91 4.31 3.90
C ASN A 57 4.89 5.44 3.59
N LEU A 58 5.70 5.82 4.58
CA LEU A 58 6.62 6.97 4.45
C LEU A 58 7.59 6.84 3.27
N ALA A 59 8.04 5.63 2.94
CA ALA A 59 8.95 5.40 1.83
C ALA A 59 8.28 5.57 0.44
N LEU A 60 6.95 5.69 0.38
CA LEU A 60 6.22 5.90 -0.86
C LEU A 60 5.93 7.38 -1.18
N TYR A 61 6.06 8.33 -0.25
CA TYR A 61 5.71 9.73 -0.53
C TYR A 61 6.47 10.35 -1.72
N ASN A 62 7.75 10.00 -1.89
CA ASN A 62 8.55 10.53 -3.00
C ASN A 62 8.36 9.75 -4.32
N THR A 63 7.42 8.81 -4.36
CA THR A 63 7.10 8.05 -5.57
C THR A 63 6.25 8.88 -6.52
N GLN A 64 6.71 8.99 -7.77
CA GLN A 64 5.96 9.60 -8.85
C GLN A 64 5.26 8.53 -9.70
N GLY A 65 4.11 8.88 -10.25
CA GLY A 65 3.29 8.03 -11.10
C GLY A 65 2.14 8.83 -11.70
N GLU A 66 1.57 8.33 -12.79
CA GLU A 66 0.42 8.98 -13.43
C GLU A 66 -0.78 8.94 -12.49
N VAL A 67 -1.46 10.07 -12.36
CA VAL A 67 -2.69 10.20 -11.58
C VAL A 67 -3.76 10.71 -12.53
N PRO A 68 -4.83 9.93 -12.80
CA PRO A 68 -5.90 10.37 -13.68
C PRO A 68 -6.53 11.68 -13.21
N ASP A 69 -6.77 12.59 -14.15
CA ASP A 69 -7.53 13.81 -13.90
C ASP A 69 -9.00 13.51 -13.58
N GLY A 70 -9.66 14.48 -12.94
CA GLY A 70 -11.06 14.35 -12.54
C GLY A 70 -11.26 13.52 -11.27
N GLU A 71 -12.52 13.12 -11.06
CA GLU A 71 -12.94 12.40 -9.87
C GLU A 71 -12.75 10.90 -10.07
N HIS A 72 -11.90 10.29 -9.24
CA HIS A 72 -11.69 8.86 -9.22
C HIS A 72 -11.89 8.37 -7.79
N VAL A 73 -12.84 7.47 -7.60
CA VAL A 73 -13.22 6.92 -6.28
C VAL A 73 -13.04 5.43 -6.32
N ALA A 74 -12.16 4.90 -5.47
CA ALA A 74 -11.94 3.46 -5.37
C ALA A 74 -13.08 2.76 -4.62
N GLN A 75 -13.35 1.51 -4.96
CA GLN A 75 -14.22 0.65 -4.14
C GLN A 75 -13.42 0.11 -2.95
N LEU A 76 -13.78 0.53 -1.73
CA LEU A 76 -13.14 0.00 -0.52
C LEU A 76 -13.41 -1.49 -0.35
N GLY A 77 -12.40 -2.23 0.12
CA GLY A 77 -12.49 -3.69 0.31
C GLY A 77 -12.28 -4.53 -0.94
N LYS A 78 -12.03 -3.91 -2.11
CA LYS A 78 -11.69 -4.62 -3.35
C LYS A 78 -10.20 -4.54 -3.64
N ALA A 79 -9.55 -5.70 -3.77
CA ALA A 79 -8.15 -5.77 -4.17
C ALA A 79 -7.99 -5.56 -5.69
N ALA A 80 -6.89 -4.92 -6.09
CA ALA A 80 -6.50 -4.82 -7.49
C ALA A 80 -5.63 -6.02 -7.89
N VAL A 81 -5.79 -6.51 -9.12
CA VAL A 81 -4.87 -7.47 -9.73
C VAL A 81 -3.84 -6.69 -10.53
N LEU A 82 -2.62 -6.60 -10.00
CA LEU A 82 -1.52 -5.89 -10.67
C LEU A 82 -0.97 -6.66 -11.86
N LYS A 83 -0.97 -7.99 -11.78
CA LYS A 83 -0.43 -8.88 -12.80
C LYS A 83 -1.10 -10.25 -12.74
N GLU A 84 -1.57 -10.72 -13.89
CA GLU A 84 -2.08 -12.08 -14.06
C GLU A 84 -0.96 -13.11 -14.11
N GLY A 85 -1.24 -14.31 -13.59
CA GLY A 85 -0.32 -15.45 -13.55
C GLY A 85 -1.05 -16.75 -13.24
N GLN A 86 -0.42 -17.89 -13.53
CA GLN A 86 -1.07 -19.21 -13.41
C GLN A 86 -0.36 -20.15 -12.41
N ASP A 87 0.93 -19.93 -12.13
CA ASP A 87 1.70 -20.86 -11.28
C ASP A 87 1.61 -20.52 -9.78
N ILE A 88 1.62 -19.23 -9.45
CA ILE A 88 1.69 -18.73 -8.07
C ILE A 88 0.84 -17.46 -7.94
N SER A 89 0.06 -17.38 -6.86
CA SER A 89 -0.62 -16.16 -6.44
C SER A 89 0.17 -15.45 -5.35
N ILE A 90 0.54 -14.19 -5.58
CA ILE A 90 1.23 -13.36 -4.59
C ILE A 90 0.25 -12.31 -4.07
N ILE A 91 -0.04 -12.36 -2.77
CA ILE A 91 -0.92 -11.41 -2.09
C ILE A 91 -0.04 -10.42 -1.32
N THR A 92 -0.18 -9.14 -1.62
CA THR A 92 0.62 -8.08 -1.01
C THR A 92 -0.08 -6.72 -1.13
N TYR A 93 0.40 -5.73 -0.38
CA TYR A 93 -0.17 -4.39 -0.29
C TYR A 93 0.92 -3.39 0.15
N ARG A 94 0.59 -2.09 0.17
CA ARG A 94 1.52 -0.99 0.54
C ARG A 94 2.80 -1.02 -0.32
N ARG A 95 3.94 -0.65 0.28
CA ARG A 95 5.25 -0.60 -0.37
C ARG A 95 5.64 -1.91 -1.07
N HIS A 96 5.18 -3.05 -0.57
CA HIS A 96 5.51 -4.35 -1.17
C HIS A 96 4.81 -4.54 -2.52
N ALA A 97 3.56 -4.12 -2.67
CA ALA A 97 2.81 -4.21 -3.92
C ALA A 97 3.52 -3.50 -5.08
N ARG A 98 4.07 -2.31 -4.84
CA ARG A 98 4.83 -1.55 -5.84
C ARG A 98 6.03 -2.32 -6.42
N ARG A 99 6.65 -3.24 -5.67
CA ARG A 99 7.75 -4.07 -6.18
C ARG A 99 7.31 -4.95 -7.34
N PHE A 100 6.06 -5.39 -7.32
CA PHE A 100 5.49 -6.35 -8.27
C PHE A 100 4.91 -5.69 -9.53
N GLU A 101 4.84 -4.36 -9.59
CA GLU A 101 4.60 -3.61 -10.83
C GLU A 101 5.76 -3.78 -11.84
N ARG A 102 6.96 -4.08 -11.35
CA ARG A 102 8.13 -4.30 -12.22
C ARG A 102 8.07 -5.67 -12.89
N PRO A 103 8.75 -5.87 -14.06
CA PRO A 103 8.82 -7.16 -14.72
C PRO A 103 9.32 -8.28 -13.78
N ALA A 104 8.73 -9.47 -13.87
CA ALA A 104 9.01 -10.59 -12.96
C ALA A 104 10.49 -10.98 -12.91
N ALA A 105 11.20 -10.90 -14.04
CA ALA A 105 12.64 -11.14 -14.11
C ALA A 105 13.46 -10.21 -13.18
N SER A 106 12.93 -9.04 -12.83
CA SER A 106 13.58 -8.06 -11.96
C SER A 106 13.27 -8.24 -10.47
N TRP A 107 12.43 -9.20 -10.09
CA TRP A 107 12.03 -9.40 -8.69
C TRP A 107 13.18 -9.97 -7.84
N CYS A 108 14.00 -10.84 -8.42
CA CYS A 108 15.15 -11.47 -7.74
C CYS A 108 16.44 -10.65 -7.76
N SER A 109 16.52 -9.55 -8.53
CA SER A 109 17.80 -8.87 -8.81
C SER A 109 18.33 -7.98 -7.67
N ARG A 110 17.99 -8.26 -6.40
CA ARG A 110 18.52 -7.53 -5.23
C ARG A 110 18.51 -8.43 -3.98
N THR A 111 19.53 -9.28 -3.86
CA THR A 111 19.88 -10.01 -2.63
C THR A 111 21.36 -9.89 -2.25
N THR A 112 22.15 -9.04 -2.91
CA THR A 112 23.53 -8.75 -2.52
C THR A 112 23.83 -7.27 -2.72
N GLY A 113 24.21 -6.61 -1.62
CA GLY A 113 24.53 -5.19 -1.51
C GLY A 113 24.38 -4.73 -0.07
#